data_AF-A0A0S7EZ58-F1
#
_entry.id   AF-A0A0S7EZ58-F1
#
_cell.length_a   1.000
_cell.length_b   1.000
_cell.length_c   1.000
_cell.angle_alpha   90.00
_cell.angle_beta   90.00
_cell.angle_gamma   90.00
#
_symmetry.space_group_name_H-M   'P 1'
#
loop_
_entity.id
_entity.type
_entity.pdbx_description
1 polymer ?
#
loop_
_entity_poly.entity_id
_entity_poly.type
_entity_poly.pdbx_seq_one_letter_code
_entity_poly.pdbx_strand_id
1 'polypeptide(L)'
;NGVLLRTVLDPVTGDLSDTRTRYLGSRPVKLFRVRMQGQEAVLAMSSRSWLSYSYQSRFHLTPLSYETLEYASGFASEQCPEGIVAISTNTLRILALEKLGAVFNQVAFPLQYTPRKFVIHPETNNLILIETDHNAYTETTKAQRKQQMAEEMVEAAGEDERELAAEMAAAFLNENLPEAIFGAPKAGAGQWASLVRLVNPIQGTTLDQVQLEQNEAAFSVAVCRFPNTSDDWFVLVGVARDMILNPRSVGGGFIYTYRLTAGGEKLEFVHKTPVEDVPLAIAPFQGRILVGVGKLLRIYDMGKKKLLRKCENKVRKETVSCKIKIF
;
A
#
# COMPACT_ATOMS: atom_id res chain seq x y z
N ASN A 1 6.85 26.91 -23.19
CA ASN A 1 5.62 26.09 -23.19
C ASN A 1 6.00 24.63 -23.39
N GLY A 2 5.43 23.68 -22.65
CA GLY A 2 5.78 22.26 -22.77
C GLY A 2 4.97 21.52 -23.83
N VAL A 3 4.82 22.12 -25.01
CA VAL A 3 4.05 21.57 -26.13
C VAL A 3 5.01 20.90 -27.12
N LEU A 4 4.73 19.65 -27.48
CA LEU A 4 5.40 18.92 -28.55
C LEU A 4 4.53 18.95 -29.81
N LEU A 5 5.17 19.28 -30.93
CA LEU A 5 4.57 19.22 -32.26
C LEU A 5 5.29 18.14 -33.07
N ARG A 6 4.52 17.27 -33.71
CA ARG A 6 5.03 16.31 -34.69
C ARG A 6 4.38 16.60 -36.03
N THR A 7 5.18 16.86 -37.05
CA THR A 7 4.72 17.22 -38.38
C THR A 7 5.45 16.39 -39.42
N VAL A 8 4.77 16.00 -40.48
CA VAL A 8 5.33 15.29 -41.63
C VAL A 8 5.92 16.33 -42.56
N LEU A 9 7.19 16.16 -42.91
CA LEU A 9 7.92 17.00 -43.87
C LEU A 9 7.90 16.30 -45.23
N ASP A 10 7.42 17.00 -46.26
CA ASP A 10 7.58 16.55 -47.65
C ASP A 10 9.05 16.75 -48.07
N PRO A 11 9.77 15.69 -48.50
CA PRO A 11 11.18 15.80 -48.87
C PRO A 11 11.42 16.62 -50.15
N VAL A 12 10.39 16.85 -50.98
CA VAL A 12 10.51 17.58 -52.25
C VAL A 12 10.10 19.04 -52.09
N THR A 13 8.91 19.30 -51.55
CA THR A 13 8.38 20.68 -51.45
C THR A 13 8.82 21.39 -50.17
N GLY A 14 9.20 20.64 -49.13
CA GLY A 14 9.48 21.19 -47.80
C GLY A 14 8.22 21.59 -47.03
N ASP A 15 7.03 21.26 -47.54
CA ASP A 15 5.77 21.57 -46.86
C ASP A 15 5.57 20.70 -45.61
N LEU A 16 4.96 21.33 -44.62
CA LEU A 16 4.68 20.75 -43.31
C LEU A 16 3.20 20.34 -43.24
N SER A 17 2.92 19.03 -43.13
CA SER A 17 1.56 18.46 -43.11
C SER A 17 1.36 17.45 -41.96
N ASP A 18 0.11 17.09 -41.61
CA ASP A 18 -0.24 16.21 -40.47
C ASP A 18 0.43 16.63 -39.13
N THR A 19 0.28 17.92 -38.76
CA THR A 19 0.76 18.43 -37.48
C THR A 19 -0.10 17.90 -36.33
N ARG A 20 0.53 17.15 -35.43
CA ARG A 20 -0.07 16.66 -34.19
C ARG A 20 0.56 17.34 -33.00
N THR A 21 -0.29 17.88 -32.14
CA THR A 21 0.12 18.63 -30.96
C THR A 21 -0.16 17.82 -29.70
N ARG A 22 0.82 17.75 -28.79
CA ARG A 22 0.63 17.12 -27.47
C ARG A 22 1.33 17.91 -26.39
N TYR A 23 0.64 18.12 -25.27
CA TYR A 23 1.21 18.74 -24.09
C TYR A 23 1.97 17.71 -23.26
N LEU A 24 3.25 17.96 -22.98
CA LEU A 24 4.13 17.05 -22.24
C LEU A 24 4.38 17.49 -20.79
N GLY A 25 4.19 18.78 -20.48
CA GLY A 25 4.50 19.31 -19.15
C GLY A 25 4.61 20.82 -19.05
N SER A 26 4.94 21.30 -17.84
CA SER A 26 5.11 22.74 -17.56
C SER A 26 6.46 23.29 -18.02
N ARG A 27 7.50 22.44 -18.11
CA ARG A 27 8.86 22.83 -18.52
C ARG A 27 9.01 22.88 -20.06
N PRO A 28 9.96 23.67 -20.61
CA PRO A 28 10.28 23.64 -22.04
C PRO A 28 10.62 22.23 -22.51
N VAL A 29 10.17 21.86 -23.72
CA VAL A 29 10.46 20.54 -24.31
C VAL A 29 11.84 20.56 -24.94
N LYS A 30 12.70 19.60 -24.55
CA LYS A 30 13.96 19.30 -25.23
C LYS A 30 13.84 17.97 -25.96
N LEU A 31 14.41 17.88 -27.16
CA LEU A 31 14.33 16.68 -28.01
C LEU A 31 15.72 16.08 -28.20
N PHE A 32 15.82 14.77 -28.01
CA PHE A 32 17.06 14.01 -28.17
C PHE A 32 16.79 12.78 -29.03
N ARG A 33 17.74 12.46 -29.91
CA ARG A 33 17.71 11.25 -30.72
C ARG A 33 18.27 10.09 -29.91
N VAL A 34 17.52 9.00 -29.83
CA VAL A 34 17.92 7.77 -29.16
C VAL A 34 17.66 6.58 -30.07
N ARG A 35 18.39 5.50 -29.86
CA ARG A 35 18.14 4.24 -30.58
C ARG A 35 17.29 3.33 -29.69
N MET A 36 16.25 2.75 -30.27
CA MET A 36 15.39 1.77 -29.59
C MET A 36 15.05 0.62 -30.54
N GLN A 37 15.32 -0.62 -30.13
CA GLN A 37 15.13 -1.83 -30.92
C GLN A 37 15.73 -1.72 -32.32
N GLY A 38 16.91 -1.09 -32.43
CA GLY A 38 17.62 -0.87 -33.69
C GLY A 38 17.06 0.25 -34.58
N GLN A 39 15.86 0.76 -34.27
CA GLN A 39 15.23 1.90 -34.94
C GLN A 39 15.52 3.21 -34.21
N GLU A 40 15.30 4.32 -34.90
CA GLU A 40 15.45 5.64 -34.31
C GLU A 40 14.17 6.07 -33.61
N ALA A 41 14.35 6.57 -32.39
CA ALA A 41 13.30 7.10 -31.56
C ALA A 41 13.67 8.51 -31.08
N VAL A 42 12.66 9.26 -30.67
CA VAL A 42 12.82 10.62 -30.16
C VAL A 42 12.44 10.63 -28.69
N LEU A 43 13.39 11.03 -27.84
CA LEU A 43 13.16 11.28 -26.43
C LEU A 43 12.82 12.76 -26.23
N ALA A 44 11.61 13.04 -25.78
CA ALA A 44 11.12 14.37 -25.46
C ALA A 44 11.08 14.59 -23.95
N MET A 45 11.81 15.58 -23.45
CA MET A 45 11.96 15.83 -22.02
C MET A 45 11.33 17.17 -21.61
N SER A 46 10.48 17.15 -20.59
CA SER A 46 9.83 18.32 -19.99
C SER A 46 9.73 18.13 -18.46
N SER A 47 8.54 18.20 -17.86
CA SER A 47 8.31 17.82 -16.46
C SER A 47 8.28 16.30 -16.27
N ARG A 48 8.10 15.54 -17.36
CA ARG A 48 8.35 14.10 -17.45
C ARG A 48 9.09 13.83 -18.76
N SER A 49 9.82 12.73 -18.81
CA SER A 49 10.47 12.26 -20.03
C SER A 49 9.50 11.37 -20.81
N TRP A 50 9.42 11.56 -22.11
CA TRP A 50 8.51 10.85 -23.01
C TRP A 50 9.31 10.24 -24.15
N LEU A 51 9.11 8.94 -24.41
CA LEU A 51 9.71 8.26 -25.54
C LEU A 51 8.70 8.19 -26.69
N SER A 52 9.07 8.74 -27.84
CA SER A 52 8.34 8.66 -29.10
C SER A 52 9.03 7.63 -30.01
N TYR A 53 8.36 6.53 -30.30
CA TYR A 53 8.88 5.48 -31.17
C TYR A 53 7.82 5.00 -32.16
N SER A 54 8.27 4.43 -33.28
CA SER A 54 7.41 3.76 -34.25
C SER A 54 7.43 2.26 -33.98
N TYR A 55 6.27 1.63 -33.92
CA TYR A 55 6.14 0.18 -33.82
C TYR A 55 4.99 -0.28 -34.70
N GLN A 56 5.25 -1.23 -35.61
CA GLN A 56 4.27 -1.73 -36.61
C GLN A 56 3.58 -0.58 -37.38
N SER A 57 4.37 0.37 -37.87
CA SER A 57 3.89 1.57 -38.58
C SER A 57 2.93 2.47 -37.77
N ARG A 58 2.86 2.27 -36.45
CA ARG A 58 2.09 3.09 -35.52
C ARG A 58 3.03 3.80 -34.55
N PHE A 59 2.85 5.11 -34.44
CA PHE A 59 3.58 5.90 -33.48
C PHE A 59 3.01 5.76 -32.07
N HIS A 60 3.91 5.50 -31.13
CA HIS A 60 3.62 5.45 -29.71
C HIS A 60 4.40 6.57 -29.02
N LEU A 61 3.75 7.23 -28.07
CA LEU A 61 4.40 8.23 -27.21
C LEU A 61 4.07 7.88 -25.75
N THR A 62 5.04 7.24 -25.12
CA THR A 62 4.94 6.65 -23.78
C THR A 62 5.78 7.45 -22.78
N PRO A 63 5.22 7.84 -21.62
CA PRO A 63 5.99 8.49 -20.58
C PRO A 63 6.92 7.48 -19.91
N LEU A 64 8.15 7.89 -19.61
CA LEU A 64 9.07 7.11 -18.78
C LEU A 64 8.69 7.31 -17.31
N SER A 65 8.54 6.21 -16.55
CA SER A 65 8.35 6.28 -15.10
C SER A 65 9.71 6.48 -14.42
N TYR A 66 10.23 7.69 -14.57
CA TYR A 66 11.48 8.10 -13.98
C TYR A 66 11.37 9.54 -13.49
N GLU A 67 12.35 9.94 -12.66
CA GLU A 67 12.50 11.34 -12.28
C GLU A 67 12.81 12.24 -13.49
N THR A 68 12.75 13.56 -13.27
CA THR A 68 12.95 14.52 -14.36
C THR A 68 14.40 14.53 -14.82
N LEU A 69 14.63 14.31 -16.10
CA LEU A 69 15.95 14.35 -16.73
C LEU A 69 16.18 15.70 -17.42
N GLU A 70 17.42 16.20 -17.39
CA GLU A 70 17.78 17.51 -17.96
C GLU A 70 18.39 17.42 -19.35
N TYR A 71 19.23 16.40 -19.55
CA TYR A 71 19.89 16.07 -20.81
C TYR A 71 19.96 14.55 -20.99
N ALA A 72 19.93 14.07 -22.23
CA ALA A 72 20.03 12.66 -22.55
C ALA A 72 20.69 12.44 -23.92
N SER A 73 21.43 11.34 -24.07
CA SER A 73 22.03 10.93 -25.33
C SER A 73 21.99 9.41 -25.46
N GLY A 74 21.96 8.90 -26.69
CA GLY A 74 22.11 7.47 -26.95
C GLY A 74 23.48 6.96 -26.46
N PHE A 75 23.48 5.76 -25.89
CA PHE A 75 24.66 5.10 -25.35
C PHE A 75 24.67 3.63 -25.77
N ALA A 76 25.83 3.10 -26.11
CA ALA A 76 26.02 1.71 -26.45
C ALA A 76 27.35 1.22 -25.87
N SER A 77 27.30 0.15 -25.10
CA SER A 77 28.46 -0.55 -24.54
C SER A 77 28.21 -2.05 -24.51
N GLU A 78 29.24 -2.84 -24.21
CA GLU A 78 29.10 -4.30 -24.06
C GLU A 78 28.10 -4.68 -22.94
N GLN A 79 28.10 -3.90 -21.86
CA GLN A 79 27.18 -4.09 -20.72
C GLN A 79 25.76 -3.61 -21.01
N CYS A 80 25.60 -2.66 -21.95
CA CYS A 80 24.31 -2.09 -22.32
C CYS A 80 24.32 -1.81 -23.84
N PRO A 81 23.94 -2.80 -24.66
CA PRO A 81 24.00 -2.68 -26.12
C PRO A 81 23.15 -1.52 -26.67
N GLU A 82 22.03 -1.23 -26.01
CA GLU A 82 21.14 -0.13 -26.36
C GLU A 82 20.65 0.56 -25.08
N GLY A 83 21.27 1.70 -24.78
CA GLY A 83 20.99 2.49 -23.58
C GLY A 83 20.89 3.98 -23.86
N ILE A 84 20.57 4.71 -22.80
CA ILE A 84 20.47 6.17 -22.77
C ILE A 84 21.29 6.65 -21.59
N VAL A 85 22.28 7.49 -21.84
CA VAL A 85 22.96 8.24 -20.79
C VAL A 85 22.19 9.52 -20.55
N ALA A 86 21.77 9.75 -19.32
CA ALA A 86 21.03 10.93 -18.92
C ALA A 86 21.65 11.63 -17.72
N ILE A 87 21.51 12.95 -17.67
CA ILE A 87 21.92 13.78 -16.54
C ILE A 87 20.65 14.25 -15.84
N SER A 88 20.59 14.02 -14.53
CA SER A 88 19.53 14.50 -13.66
C SER A 88 20.16 15.27 -12.52
N THR A 89 19.96 16.60 -12.49
CA THR A 89 20.56 17.51 -11.52
C THR A 89 22.07 17.24 -11.35
N ASN A 90 22.48 16.69 -10.21
CA ASN A 90 23.88 16.45 -9.86
C ASN A 90 24.33 15.00 -10.13
N THR A 91 23.50 14.18 -10.80
CA THR A 91 23.78 12.76 -11.03
C THR A 91 23.80 12.40 -12.50
N LEU A 92 24.81 11.63 -12.91
CA LEU A 92 24.88 10.97 -14.21
C LEU A 92 24.30 9.57 -14.10
N ARG A 93 23.41 9.19 -15.03
CA ARG A 93 22.67 7.93 -14.98
C ARG A 93 22.71 7.23 -16.33
N ILE A 94 23.03 5.94 -16.34
CA ILE A 94 22.94 5.08 -17.51
C ILE A 94 21.64 4.28 -17.38
N LEU A 95 20.76 4.42 -18.37
CA LEU A 95 19.42 3.82 -18.38
C LEU A 95 19.31 2.84 -19.55
N ALA A 96 18.70 1.68 -19.33
CA ALA A 96 18.33 0.73 -20.37
C ALA A 96 16.81 0.59 -20.42
N LEU A 97 16.21 0.61 -21.62
CA LEU A 97 14.77 0.51 -21.80
C LEU A 97 14.40 -0.88 -22.33
N GLU A 98 14.21 -1.86 -21.46
CA GLU A 98 14.00 -3.25 -21.89
C GLU A 98 12.56 -3.54 -22.33
N LYS A 99 11.56 -3.00 -21.60
CA LYS A 99 10.14 -3.34 -21.80
C LYS A 99 9.33 -2.17 -22.36
N LEU A 100 9.32 -2.02 -23.70
CA LEU A 100 8.61 -0.93 -24.39
C LEU A 100 7.07 -1.04 -24.38
N GLY A 101 6.54 -2.24 -24.16
CA GLY A 101 5.09 -2.54 -24.18
C GLY A 101 4.38 -2.44 -22.83
N ALA A 102 5.13 -2.32 -21.73
CA ALA A 102 4.56 -2.19 -20.40
C ALA A 102 4.30 -0.69 -20.11
N VAL A 103 3.02 -0.31 -20.05
CA VAL A 103 2.61 1.09 -19.81
C VAL A 103 2.74 1.48 -18.33
N PHE A 104 2.73 0.49 -17.43
CA PHE A 104 2.86 0.70 -15.99
C PHE A 104 4.15 0.11 -15.47
N ASN A 105 4.96 0.96 -14.84
CA ASN A 105 6.05 0.51 -13.99
C ASN A 105 5.51 0.34 -12.57
N GLN A 106 5.89 -0.76 -11.94
CA GLN A 106 5.51 -1.06 -10.56
C GLN A 106 6.76 -1.09 -9.70
N VAL A 107 6.68 -0.46 -8.54
CA VAL A 107 7.63 -0.63 -7.43
C VAL A 107 6.83 -1.31 -6.33
N ALA A 108 7.30 -2.47 -5.89
CA ALA A 108 6.62 -3.25 -4.87
C ALA A 108 7.26 -3.00 -3.51
N PHE A 109 6.44 -2.68 -2.52
CA PHE A 109 6.86 -2.63 -1.11
C PHE A 109 6.30 -3.87 -0.41
N PRO A 110 7.15 -4.75 0.17
CA PRO A 110 6.69 -5.97 0.80
C PRO A 110 5.90 -5.66 2.08
N LEU A 111 4.84 -6.43 2.32
CA LEU A 111 3.97 -6.34 3.50
C LEU A 111 4.02 -7.67 4.26
N GLN A 112 3.49 -7.69 5.49
CA GLN A 112 3.50 -8.88 6.34
C GLN A 112 2.25 -9.75 6.13
N TYR A 113 1.07 -9.13 6.11
CA TYR A 113 -0.21 -9.82 5.88
C TYR A 113 -0.92 -9.25 4.65
N THR A 114 -2.05 -9.85 4.26
CA THR A 114 -2.83 -9.36 3.11
C THR A 114 -3.44 -7.97 3.40
N PRO A 115 -3.10 -6.91 2.63
CA PRO A 115 -3.69 -5.60 2.81
C PRO A 115 -5.18 -5.62 2.43
N ARG A 116 -6.05 -5.02 3.26
CA ARG A 116 -7.50 -4.95 3.03
C ARG A 116 -7.95 -3.59 2.53
N LYS A 117 -7.43 -2.53 3.14
CA LYS A 117 -7.76 -1.14 2.83
C LYS A 117 -6.61 -0.25 3.26
N PHE A 118 -6.44 0.87 2.57
CA PHE A 118 -5.59 1.96 3.03
C PHE A 118 -6.31 3.30 2.92
N VAL A 119 -5.82 4.29 3.66
CA VAL A 119 -6.31 5.66 3.64
C VAL A 119 -5.14 6.63 3.59
N ILE A 120 -5.34 7.75 2.91
CA ILE A 120 -4.32 8.78 2.72
C ILE A 120 -4.50 9.84 3.80
N HIS A 121 -3.42 10.16 4.50
CA HIS A 121 -3.40 11.30 5.40
C HIS A 121 -3.25 12.61 4.61
N PRO A 122 -4.20 13.57 4.67
CA PRO A 122 -4.18 14.73 3.78
C PRO A 122 -2.99 15.68 3.93
N GLU A 123 -2.40 15.79 5.13
CA GLU A 123 -1.31 16.74 5.37
C GLU A 123 0.07 16.18 4.98
N THR A 124 0.36 14.92 5.34
CA THR A 124 1.65 14.31 5.03
C THR A 124 1.66 13.44 3.79
N ASN A 125 0.49 13.11 3.23
CA ASN A 125 0.31 12.10 2.18
C ASN A 125 0.83 10.70 2.54
N ASN A 126 1.04 10.42 3.84
CA ASN A 126 1.36 9.08 4.33
C ASN A 126 0.17 8.15 4.15
N LEU A 127 0.45 6.85 3.99
CA LEU A 127 -0.56 5.81 3.86
C LEU A 127 -0.73 5.08 5.18
N ILE A 128 -1.97 4.95 5.64
CA ILE A 128 -2.32 4.07 6.76
C ILE A 128 -3.01 2.85 6.17
N LEU A 129 -2.41 1.68 6.35
CA LEU A 129 -2.86 0.41 5.83
C LEU A 129 -3.33 -0.50 6.96
N ILE A 130 -4.33 -1.33 6.65
CA ILE A 130 -4.72 -2.46 7.48
C ILE A 130 -4.40 -3.75 6.74
N GLU A 131 -3.66 -4.64 7.40
CA GLU A 131 -3.28 -5.95 6.89
C GLU A 131 -3.95 -7.02 7.75
N THR A 132 -4.61 -8.01 7.14
CA THR A 132 -5.40 -9.00 7.89
C THR A 132 -5.50 -10.32 7.15
N ASP A 133 -5.01 -11.36 7.80
CA ASP A 133 -5.00 -12.74 7.31
C ASP A 133 -5.82 -13.68 8.17
N HIS A 134 -6.51 -14.60 7.48
CA HIS A 134 -7.25 -15.70 8.08
C HIS A 134 -6.33 -16.93 8.20
N ASN A 135 -6.53 -17.73 9.25
CA ASN A 135 -5.68 -18.87 9.60
C ASN A 135 -4.21 -18.47 9.84
N ALA A 136 -3.98 -17.28 10.41
CA ALA A 136 -2.64 -16.76 10.69
C ALA A 136 -2.44 -16.52 12.20
N TYR A 137 -1.18 -16.62 12.64
CA TYR A 137 -0.75 -16.23 13.98
C TYR A 137 -0.13 -14.84 13.96
N THR A 138 -0.33 -14.07 15.03
CA THR A 138 0.45 -12.85 15.28
C THR A 138 1.91 -13.21 15.62
N GLU A 139 2.83 -12.25 15.48
CA GLU A 139 4.25 -12.48 15.82
C GLU A 139 4.43 -12.89 17.28
N THR A 140 3.64 -12.30 18.19
CA THR A 140 3.65 -12.65 19.62
C THR A 140 3.21 -14.10 19.86
N THR A 141 2.13 -14.54 19.20
CA THR A 141 1.65 -15.93 19.31
C THR A 141 2.59 -16.92 18.60
N LYS A 142 3.22 -16.53 17.49
CA LYS A 142 4.27 -17.33 16.84
C LYS A 142 5.44 -17.59 17.79
N ALA A 143 5.95 -16.54 18.45
CA ALA A 143 7.05 -16.66 19.40
C ALA A 143 6.68 -17.57 20.59
N GLN A 144 5.48 -17.41 21.15
CA GLN A 144 4.99 -18.27 22.24
C GLN A 144 4.85 -19.73 21.79
N ARG A 145 4.28 -19.99 20.61
CA ARG A 145 4.16 -21.35 20.04
C ARG A 145 5.53 -21.97 19.78
N LYS A 146 6.48 -21.19 19.27
CA LYS A 146 7.85 -21.63 19.00
C LYS A 146 8.55 -22.06 20.30
N GLN A 147 8.36 -21.28 21.36
CA GLN A 147 8.85 -21.58 22.69
C GLN A 147 8.21 -22.86 23.27
N GLN A 148 6.89 -23.00 23.16
CA GLN A 148 6.19 -24.21 23.61
C GLN A 148 6.66 -25.47 22.88
N MET A 149 6.85 -25.39 21.56
CA MET A 149 7.39 -26.52 20.77
C MET A 149 8.81 -26.89 21.19
N ALA A 150 9.66 -25.90 21.48
CA ALA A 150 11.01 -26.12 21.97
C ALA A 150 11.01 -26.83 23.34
N GLU A 151 10.10 -26.43 24.24
CA GLU A 151 9.94 -27.07 25.56
C GLU A 151 9.43 -28.52 25.43
N GLU A 152 8.39 -28.74 24.60
CA GLU A 152 7.85 -30.09 24.33
C GLU A 152 8.90 -31.02 23.70
N MET A 153 9.78 -30.51 22.83
CA MET A 153 10.88 -31.29 22.25
C MET A 153 11.89 -31.77 23.29
N VAL A 154 12.18 -30.94 24.29
CA VAL A 154 13.13 -31.29 25.37
C VAL A 154 12.49 -32.25 26.38
N GLU A 155 11.18 -32.09 26.66
CA GLU A 155 10.45 -32.97 27.57
C GLU A 155 10.18 -34.36 26.98
N ALA A 156 9.98 -34.47 25.67
CA ALA A 156 9.73 -35.74 25.00
C ALA A 156 11.00 -36.58 24.78
N ALA A 157 12.19 -35.99 24.92
CA ALA A 157 13.46 -36.69 24.78
C ALA A 157 13.77 -37.55 26.03
N GLY A 158 14.27 -38.77 25.80
CA GLY A 158 14.79 -39.61 26.89
C GLY A 158 16.03 -38.99 27.56
N GLU A 159 16.36 -39.42 28.79
CA GLU A 159 17.47 -38.82 29.55
C GLU A 159 18.81 -38.80 28.79
N ASP A 160 19.07 -39.81 27.96
CA ASP A 160 20.30 -39.93 27.17
C ASP A 160 20.36 -38.99 25.94
N GLU A 161 19.22 -38.49 25.45
CA GLU A 161 19.12 -37.65 24.24
C GLU A 161 18.79 -36.18 24.57
N ARG A 162 18.69 -35.84 25.86
CA ARG A 162 18.21 -34.53 26.32
C ARG A 162 19.13 -33.37 25.94
N GLU A 163 20.45 -33.58 25.94
CA GLU A 163 21.42 -32.58 25.48
C GLU A 163 21.27 -32.29 23.99
N LEU A 164 21.12 -33.34 23.17
CA LEU A 164 20.95 -33.22 21.72
C LEU A 164 19.59 -32.57 21.36
N ALA A 165 18.54 -32.88 22.11
CA ALA A 165 17.24 -32.23 21.98
C ALA A 165 17.28 -30.75 22.36
N ALA A 166 18.06 -30.37 23.39
CA ALA A 166 18.25 -28.99 23.78
C ALA A 166 19.02 -28.18 22.71
N GLU A 167 20.04 -28.78 22.08
CA GLU A 167 20.75 -28.17 20.96
C GLU A 167 19.84 -27.95 19.74
N MET A 168 19.01 -28.96 19.39
CA MET A 168 18.03 -28.83 18.31
C MET A 168 16.96 -27.77 18.61
N ALA A 169 16.47 -27.70 19.85
CA ALA A 169 15.51 -26.69 20.29
C ALA A 169 16.10 -25.27 20.21
N ALA A 170 17.37 -25.10 20.59
CA ALA A 170 18.08 -23.83 20.49
C ALA A 170 18.30 -23.42 19.02
N ALA A 171 18.67 -24.36 18.15
CA ALA A 171 18.80 -24.11 16.71
C ALA A 171 17.46 -23.71 16.10
N PHE A 172 16.38 -24.41 16.47
CA PHE A 172 15.02 -24.09 16.03
C PHE A 172 14.61 -22.69 16.47
N LEU A 173 14.82 -22.31 17.73
CA LEU A 173 14.49 -20.98 18.25
C LEU A 173 15.26 -19.85 17.53
N ASN A 174 16.54 -20.09 17.23
CA ASN A 174 17.40 -19.11 16.55
C ASN A 174 17.04 -18.94 15.07
N GLU A 175 16.64 -20.01 14.38
CA GLU A 175 16.33 -19.96 12.96
C GLU A 175 14.88 -19.50 12.71
N ASN A 176 14.71 -18.31 12.15
CA ASN A 176 13.43 -17.83 11.63
C ASN A 176 13.45 -17.92 10.10
N LEU A 177 12.77 -18.92 9.56
CA LEU A 177 12.66 -19.13 8.12
C LEU A 177 11.88 -17.98 7.46
N PRO A 178 12.36 -17.42 6.32
CA PRO A 178 11.64 -16.38 5.59
C PRO A 178 10.26 -16.85 5.09
N GLU A 179 9.20 -16.30 5.67
CA GLU A 179 7.81 -16.69 5.37
C GLU A 179 7.41 -16.43 3.91
N ALA A 180 8.06 -15.47 3.24
CA ALA A 180 7.81 -15.18 1.83
C ALA A 180 8.23 -16.32 0.88
N ILE A 181 9.19 -17.17 1.31
CA ILE A 181 9.73 -18.27 0.49
C ILE A 181 9.13 -19.60 0.96
N PHE A 182 9.13 -19.83 2.28
CA PHE A 182 8.67 -21.10 2.87
C PHE A 182 7.16 -21.16 3.12
N GLY A 183 6.47 -20.02 2.99
CA GLY A 183 5.06 -19.87 3.33
C GLY A 183 4.85 -19.57 4.82
N ALA A 184 3.79 -18.81 5.12
CA ALA A 184 3.45 -18.46 6.50
C ALA A 184 2.86 -19.67 7.26
N PRO A 185 3.20 -19.85 8.54
CA PRO A 185 2.65 -20.93 9.36
C PRO A 185 1.14 -20.71 9.58
N LYS A 186 0.35 -21.77 9.37
CA LYS A 186 -1.11 -21.71 9.44
C LYS A 186 -1.62 -22.09 10.82
N ALA A 187 -2.46 -21.23 11.39
CA ALA A 187 -2.91 -21.31 12.77
C ALA A 187 -4.13 -22.23 13.04
N GLY A 188 -4.81 -22.65 11.97
CA GLY A 188 -6.08 -23.35 12.05
C GLY A 188 -7.30 -22.42 11.96
N ALA A 189 -8.49 -23.01 11.91
CA ALA A 189 -9.74 -22.30 11.67
C ALA A 189 -10.10 -21.35 12.82
N GLY A 190 -10.59 -20.15 12.49
CA GLY A 190 -11.02 -19.14 13.47
C GLY A 190 -9.89 -18.29 14.05
N GLN A 191 -8.64 -18.53 13.65
CA GLN A 191 -7.49 -17.73 14.04
C GLN A 191 -7.24 -16.61 13.05
N TRP A 192 -6.98 -15.41 13.58
CA TRP A 192 -6.71 -14.21 12.77
C TRP A 192 -5.48 -13.48 13.29
N ALA A 193 -4.73 -12.92 12.35
CA ALA A 193 -3.65 -11.99 12.62
C ALA A 193 -3.90 -10.71 11.83
N SER A 194 -3.70 -9.57 12.49
CA SER A 194 -3.93 -8.26 11.88
C SER A 194 -2.92 -7.23 12.35
N LEU A 195 -2.64 -6.29 11.45
CA LEU A 195 -1.67 -5.22 11.63
C LEU A 195 -2.22 -3.90 11.10
N VAL A 196 -1.89 -2.82 11.78
CA VAL A 196 -2.03 -1.45 11.25
C VAL A 196 -0.64 -0.92 10.95
N ARG A 197 -0.40 -0.52 9.69
CA ARG A 197 0.90 -0.04 9.22
C ARG A 197 0.79 1.39 8.71
N LEU A 198 1.71 2.25 9.10
CA LEU A 198 1.88 3.60 8.56
C LEU A 198 3.11 3.61 7.64
N VAL A 199 2.93 3.98 6.38
CA VAL A 199 3.96 3.90 5.34
C VAL A 199 4.11 5.22 4.61
N ASN A 200 5.35 5.62 4.34
CA ASN A 200 5.66 6.69 3.40
C ASN A 200 5.63 6.15 1.96
N PRO A 201 4.69 6.58 1.09
CA PRO A 201 4.56 6.03 -0.26
C PRO A 201 5.70 6.38 -1.21
N ILE A 202 6.51 7.40 -0.90
CA ILE A 202 7.61 7.84 -1.76
C ILE A 202 8.81 6.91 -1.61
N GLN A 203 9.20 6.62 -0.37
CA GLN A 203 10.36 5.78 -0.07
C GLN A 203 10.00 4.30 0.15
N GLY A 204 8.74 4.01 0.49
CA GLY A 204 8.32 2.67 0.90
C GLY A 204 8.72 2.30 2.33
N THR A 205 9.21 3.25 3.11
CA THR A 205 9.60 3.01 4.51
C THR A 205 8.37 2.93 5.40
N THR A 206 8.37 1.94 6.30
CA THR A 206 7.36 1.86 7.37
C THR A 206 7.76 2.83 8.47
N LEU A 207 6.86 3.77 8.79
CA LEU A 207 7.06 4.76 9.84
C LEU A 207 6.65 4.19 11.20
N ASP A 208 5.48 3.55 11.25
CA ASP A 208 4.96 2.95 12.47
C ASP A 208 4.18 1.68 12.18
N GLN A 209 4.15 0.79 13.15
CA GLN A 209 3.55 -0.53 13.05
C GLN A 209 2.89 -0.92 14.38
N VAL A 210 1.57 -1.15 14.34
CA VAL A 210 0.79 -1.55 15.50
C VAL A 210 0.24 -2.96 15.28
N GLN A 211 0.72 -3.91 16.09
CA GLN A 211 0.23 -5.28 16.10
C GLN A 211 -1.05 -5.38 16.93
N LEU A 212 -2.08 -6.01 16.36
CA LEU A 212 -3.32 -6.31 17.07
C LEU A 212 -3.22 -7.64 17.82
N GLU A 213 -4.15 -7.87 18.74
CA GLU A 213 -4.22 -9.11 19.51
C GLU A 213 -4.60 -10.31 18.62
N GLN A 214 -4.33 -11.53 19.11
CA GLN A 214 -4.74 -12.75 18.41
C GLN A 214 -6.28 -12.81 18.31
N ASN A 215 -6.79 -13.25 17.15
CA ASN A 215 -8.23 -13.28 16.82
C ASN A 215 -8.90 -11.91 16.64
N GLU A 216 -8.11 -10.85 16.55
CA GLU A 216 -8.59 -9.53 16.15
C GLU A 216 -8.28 -9.27 14.68
N ALA A 217 -9.32 -9.04 13.87
CA ALA A 217 -9.21 -8.88 12.42
C ALA A 217 -9.70 -7.49 11.99
N ALA A 218 -8.83 -6.64 11.43
CA ALA A 218 -9.21 -5.32 10.93
C ALA A 218 -9.88 -5.40 9.55
N PHE A 219 -11.03 -4.73 9.40
CA PHE A 219 -11.78 -4.72 8.14
C PHE A 219 -12.00 -3.33 7.57
N SER A 220 -12.00 -2.31 8.42
CA SER A 220 -12.24 -0.94 8.00
C SER A 220 -11.24 0.00 8.66
N VAL A 221 -10.85 1.03 7.91
CA VAL A 221 -9.99 2.12 8.39
C VAL A 221 -10.47 3.44 7.80
N ALA A 222 -10.38 4.50 8.60
CA ALA A 222 -10.64 5.87 8.21
C ALA A 222 -9.76 6.85 8.99
N VAL A 223 -9.42 7.97 8.36
CA VAL A 223 -8.78 9.12 9.00
C VAL A 223 -9.79 10.26 9.08
N CYS A 224 -9.89 10.93 10.22
CA CYS A 224 -10.77 12.07 10.38
C CYS A 224 -10.33 13.02 11.49
N ARG A 225 -10.88 14.23 11.48
CA ARG A 225 -10.81 15.18 12.58
C ARG A 225 -12.17 15.27 13.26
N PHE A 226 -12.16 15.50 14.57
CA PHE A 226 -13.36 15.75 15.35
C PHE A 226 -13.38 17.21 15.82
N PRO A 227 -14.44 17.98 15.56
CA PRO A 227 -14.54 19.38 16.00
C PRO A 227 -14.52 19.54 17.52
N ASN A 228 -14.92 18.49 18.25
CA ASN A 228 -15.02 18.49 19.71
C ASN A 228 -13.66 18.31 20.41
N THR A 229 -12.58 18.08 19.67
CA THR A 229 -11.22 17.87 20.18
C THR A 229 -10.27 18.89 19.55
N SER A 230 -9.01 18.95 20.00
CA SER A 230 -7.93 19.65 19.28
C SER A 230 -7.95 19.30 17.79
N ASP A 231 -7.35 20.14 16.95
CA ASP A 231 -7.25 19.96 15.47
C ASP A 231 -6.36 18.76 15.06
N ASP A 232 -6.23 17.77 15.93
CA ASP A 232 -5.48 16.54 15.76
C ASP A 232 -6.22 15.58 14.84
N TRP A 233 -5.44 14.78 14.11
CA TRP A 233 -5.96 13.70 13.29
C TRP A 233 -6.15 12.43 14.11
N PHE A 234 -7.28 11.78 13.89
CA PHE A 234 -7.60 10.48 14.48
C PHE A 234 -7.73 9.42 13.39
N VAL A 235 -7.19 8.24 13.67
CA VAL A 235 -7.36 7.03 12.86
C VAL A 235 -8.28 6.09 13.59
N LEU A 236 -9.29 5.63 12.89
CA LEU A 236 -10.22 4.65 13.41
C LEU A 236 -10.10 3.37 12.63
N VAL A 237 -9.96 2.27 13.36
CA VAL A 237 -9.83 0.92 12.81
C VAL A 237 -10.97 0.07 13.35
N GLY A 238 -11.79 -0.43 12.44
CA GLY A 238 -12.87 -1.36 12.75
C GLY A 238 -12.36 -2.79 12.72
N VAL A 239 -12.48 -3.46 13.86
CA VAL A 239 -11.92 -4.79 14.13
C VAL A 239 -13.05 -5.76 14.48
N ALA A 240 -13.00 -6.98 13.96
CA ALA A 240 -13.82 -8.11 14.39
C ALA A 240 -13.06 -8.95 15.41
N ARG A 241 -13.80 -9.56 16.33
CA ARG A 241 -13.26 -10.53 17.30
C ARG A 241 -13.88 -11.91 17.06
N ASP A 242 -13.05 -12.95 17.09
CA ASP A 242 -13.46 -14.36 17.02
C ASP A 242 -14.40 -14.63 15.83
N MET A 243 -14.01 -14.14 14.65
CA MET A 243 -14.80 -14.27 13.44
C MET A 243 -14.60 -15.64 12.79
N ILE A 244 -15.67 -16.41 12.65
CA ILE A 244 -15.68 -17.65 11.86
C ILE A 244 -16.41 -17.36 10.55
N LEU A 245 -15.78 -17.69 9.43
CA LEU A 245 -16.31 -17.39 8.10
C LEU A 245 -17.46 -18.33 7.70
N ASN A 246 -17.35 -19.62 8.00
CA ASN A 246 -18.32 -20.63 7.60
C ASN A 246 -18.51 -21.71 8.67
N PRO A 247 -19.71 -21.88 9.25
CA PRO A 247 -20.85 -20.96 9.16
C PRO A 247 -20.50 -19.60 9.79
N ARG A 248 -21.05 -18.50 9.25
CA ARG A 248 -20.71 -17.14 9.73
C ARG A 248 -21.12 -16.96 11.19
N SER A 249 -20.15 -16.83 12.09
CA SER A 249 -20.35 -16.42 13.48
C SER A 249 -19.30 -15.40 13.89
N VAL A 250 -19.64 -14.55 14.86
CA VAL A 250 -18.75 -13.49 15.35
C VAL A 250 -18.90 -13.39 16.86
N GLY A 251 -17.78 -13.25 17.59
CA GLY A 251 -17.80 -13.02 19.03
C GLY A 251 -18.10 -11.57 19.41
N GLY A 252 -17.79 -10.63 18.53
CA GLY A 252 -18.10 -9.21 18.64
C GLY A 252 -17.20 -8.37 17.75
N GLY A 253 -17.10 -7.08 18.02
CA GLY A 253 -16.15 -6.20 17.36
C GLY A 253 -15.63 -5.09 18.25
N PHE A 254 -14.60 -4.41 17.77
CA PHE A 254 -14.02 -3.25 18.40
C PHE A 254 -13.82 -2.14 17.38
N ILE A 255 -13.89 -0.90 17.86
CA ILE A 255 -13.41 0.27 17.14
C ILE A 255 -12.21 0.79 17.91
N TYR A 256 -11.04 0.65 17.32
CA TYR A 256 -9.81 1.24 17.83
C TYR A 256 -9.74 2.68 17.38
N THR A 257 -9.40 3.57 18.31
CA THR A 257 -9.15 4.98 18.04
C THR A 257 -7.69 5.26 18.36
N TYR A 258 -6.95 5.66 17.33
CA TYR A 258 -5.57 6.14 17.43
C TYR A 258 -5.52 7.64 17.15
N ARG A 259 -4.62 8.34 17.83
CA ARG A 259 -4.27 9.73 17.53
C ARG A 259 -2.97 9.72 16.72
N LEU A 260 -2.95 10.46 15.61
CA LEU A 260 -1.69 10.72 14.90
C LEU A 260 -0.90 11.77 15.66
N THR A 261 0.32 11.42 16.07
CA THR A 261 1.27 12.35 16.68
C THR A 261 2.55 12.44 15.85
N ALA A 262 3.50 13.27 16.31
CA ALA A 262 4.77 13.53 15.62
C ALA A 262 4.59 13.94 14.16
N GLY A 263 3.61 14.81 13.88
CA GLY A 263 3.34 15.27 12.51
C GLY A 263 2.78 14.19 11.58
N GLY A 264 2.29 13.05 12.09
CA GLY A 264 1.72 11.97 11.29
C GLY A 264 2.71 10.86 10.96
N GLU A 265 3.70 10.66 11.83
CA GLU A 265 4.68 9.56 11.78
C GLU A 265 4.44 8.47 12.83
N LYS A 266 3.58 8.73 13.84
CA LYS A 266 3.31 7.78 14.92
C LYS A 266 1.82 7.68 15.26
N LEU A 267 1.37 6.47 15.58
CA LEU A 267 0.02 6.14 16.04
C LEU A 267 0.01 5.93 17.56
N GLU A 268 -0.66 6.81 18.28
CA GLU A 268 -0.87 6.68 19.72
C GLU A 268 -2.25 6.12 20.03
N PHE A 269 -2.31 5.03 20.80
CA PHE A 269 -3.57 4.44 21.23
C PHE A 269 -4.34 5.37 22.18
N VAL A 270 -5.61 5.63 21.88
CA VAL A 270 -6.49 6.47 22.71
C VAL A 270 -7.47 5.60 23.50
N HIS A 271 -8.30 4.82 22.81
CA HIS A 271 -9.25 3.91 23.45
C HIS A 271 -9.75 2.83 22.47
N LYS A 272 -10.33 1.76 23.04
CA LYS A 272 -10.96 0.64 22.35
C LYS A 272 -12.44 0.60 22.71
N THR A 273 -13.32 0.85 21.73
CA THR A 273 -14.77 0.86 21.95
C THR A 273 -15.39 -0.48 21.53
N PRO A 274 -15.99 -1.26 22.45
CA PRO A 274 -16.64 -2.52 22.08
C PRO A 274 -17.95 -2.28 21.32
N VAL A 275 -18.20 -3.12 20.32
CA VAL A 275 -19.42 -3.15 19.51
C VAL A 275 -19.93 -4.60 19.36
N GLU A 276 -21.22 -4.74 19.11
CA GLU A 276 -21.95 -6.02 19.13
C GLU A 276 -21.66 -6.92 17.90
N ASP A 277 -21.31 -6.33 16.75
CA ASP A 277 -21.02 -7.03 15.48
C ASP A 277 -19.83 -6.33 14.80
N VAL A 278 -19.38 -6.85 13.66
CA VAL A 278 -18.22 -6.33 12.95
C VAL A 278 -18.48 -4.93 12.37
N PRO A 279 -17.65 -3.92 12.69
CA PRO A 279 -17.67 -2.63 12.03
C PRO A 279 -16.98 -2.72 10.64
N LEU A 280 -17.77 -3.04 9.61
CA LEU A 280 -17.28 -3.22 8.24
C LEU A 280 -17.07 -1.92 7.46
N ALA A 281 -17.68 -0.82 7.91
CA ALA A 281 -17.57 0.47 7.26
C ALA A 281 -17.38 1.58 8.28
N ILE A 282 -16.41 2.47 8.03
CA ILE A 282 -16.15 3.69 8.78
C ILE A 282 -15.98 4.81 7.78
N ALA A 283 -16.70 5.91 7.97
CA ALA A 283 -16.62 7.10 7.12
C ALA A 283 -16.73 8.39 7.95
N PRO A 284 -15.90 9.41 7.70
CA PRO A 284 -16.09 10.74 8.27
C PRO A 284 -17.38 11.36 7.73
N PHE A 285 -18.17 11.98 8.60
CA PHE A 285 -19.43 12.64 8.26
C PHE A 285 -19.71 13.83 9.18
N GLN A 286 -19.65 15.05 8.64
CA GLN A 286 -19.98 16.29 9.35
C GLN A 286 -19.29 16.44 10.73
N GLY A 287 -17.98 16.23 10.77
CA GLY A 287 -17.19 16.29 12.01
C GLY A 287 -17.44 15.14 13.00
N ARG A 288 -18.22 14.14 12.59
CA ARG A 288 -18.48 12.91 13.34
C ARG A 288 -18.14 11.72 12.46
N ILE A 289 -18.43 10.51 12.92
CA ILE A 289 -18.15 9.30 12.16
C ILE A 289 -19.41 8.47 12.00
N LEU A 290 -19.64 8.02 10.77
CA LEU A 290 -20.60 6.98 10.44
C LEU A 290 -19.91 5.62 10.49
N VAL A 291 -20.47 4.71 11.28
CA VAL A 291 -19.98 3.33 11.40
C VAL A 291 -21.10 2.36 11.08
N GLY A 292 -20.85 1.45 10.13
CA GLY A 292 -21.71 0.33 9.79
C GLY A 292 -21.34 -0.90 10.62
N VAL A 293 -22.17 -1.23 11.61
CA VAL A 293 -22.00 -2.37 12.53
C VAL A 293 -23.04 -3.43 12.16
N GLY A 294 -22.65 -4.46 11.40
CA GLY A 294 -23.58 -5.47 10.89
C GLY A 294 -24.73 -4.86 10.06
N LYS A 295 -25.96 -4.91 10.59
CA LYS A 295 -27.17 -4.32 9.95
C LYS A 295 -27.51 -2.90 10.46
N LEU A 296 -26.67 -2.34 11.31
CA LEU A 296 -26.91 -1.07 11.99
C LEU A 296 -26.00 0.00 11.42
N LEU A 297 -26.56 1.18 11.13
CA LEU A 297 -25.78 2.37 10.80
C LEU A 297 -25.80 3.31 12.02
N ARG A 298 -24.64 3.60 12.59
CA ARG A 298 -24.50 4.41 13.81
C ARG A 298 -23.67 5.65 13.54
N ILE A 299 -24.08 6.77 14.14
CA ILE A 299 -23.24 7.97 14.22
C ILE A 299 -22.55 7.97 15.57
N TYR A 300 -21.22 8.05 15.54
CA TYR A 300 -20.36 8.15 16.70
C TYR A 300 -19.70 9.52 16.77
N ASP A 301 -19.49 9.96 17.99
CA ASP A 301 -18.76 11.17 18.34
C ASP A 301 -17.60 10.82 19.28
N MET A 302 -16.56 11.65 19.29
CA MET A 302 -15.37 11.42 20.10
C MET A 302 -15.70 11.58 21.59
N GLY A 303 -15.25 10.62 22.39
CA GLY A 303 -15.33 10.69 23.85
C GLY A 303 -14.00 10.29 24.48
N LYS A 304 -13.73 10.77 25.69
CA LYS A 304 -12.44 10.55 26.36
C LYS A 304 -12.11 9.08 26.62
N LYS A 305 -13.13 8.25 26.93
CA LYS A 305 -12.95 6.82 27.27
C LYS A 305 -13.44 5.86 26.18
N LYS A 306 -14.39 6.29 25.34
CA LYS A 306 -15.01 5.51 24.28
C LYS A 306 -15.74 6.43 23.31
N LEU A 307 -16.03 5.92 22.12
CA LEU A 307 -16.90 6.61 21.16
C LEU A 307 -18.34 6.64 21.67
N LEU A 308 -18.96 7.81 21.61
CA LEU A 308 -20.32 8.03 22.09
C LEU A 308 -21.30 7.88 20.93
N ARG A 309 -22.18 6.87 21.02
CA ARG A 309 -23.27 6.68 20.05
C ARG A 309 -24.26 7.83 20.16
N LYS A 310 -24.42 8.61 19.09
CA LYS A 310 -25.37 9.74 19.00
C LYS A 310 -26.65 9.38 18.27
N CYS A 311 -26.55 8.54 17.24
CA CYS A 311 -27.68 8.09 16.45
C CYS A 311 -27.49 6.61 16.07
N GLU A 312 -28.59 5.90 15.92
CA GLU A 312 -28.63 4.53 15.41
C GLU A 312 -29.80 4.41 14.46
N ASN A 313 -29.54 3.86 13.28
CA ASN A 313 -30.55 3.46 12.33
C ASN A 313 -30.46 1.95 12.09
N LYS A 314 -31.59 1.26 12.20
CA LYS A 314 -31.73 -0.16 11.89
C LYS A 314 -32.16 -0.27 10.43
N VAL A 315 -31.19 -0.47 9.54
CA VAL A 315 -31.49 -0.65 8.12
C VAL A 315 -32.11 -2.03 7.95
N ARG A 316 -33.42 -2.09 7.68
CA ARG A 316 -34.07 -3.33 7.24
C ARG A 316 -33.51 -3.69 5.86
N LYS A 317 -33.24 -4.98 5.63
CA LYS A 317 -32.66 -5.51 4.38
C LYS A 317 -33.62 -5.29 3.21
N GLU A 318 -33.60 -4.11 2.63
CA GLU A 318 -33.92 -3.89 1.22
C GLU A 318 -32.79 -3.01 0.68
N THR A 319 -31.83 -3.69 0.06
CA THR A 319 -30.86 -3.18 -0.92
C THR A 319 -30.60 -1.66 -0.88
N VAL A 320 -29.75 -1.21 0.05
CA VAL A 320 -29.24 0.16 -0.01
C VAL A 320 -28.06 0.21 -0.99
N SER A 321 -28.39 0.38 -2.27
CA SER A 321 -27.50 1.07 -3.20
C SER A 321 -27.40 2.53 -2.72
N CYS A 322 -26.44 2.81 -1.84
CA CYS A 322 -26.10 4.18 -1.46
C CYS A 322 -25.40 4.85 -2.66
N LYS A 323 -26.18 5.37 -3.61
CA LYS A 323 -25.71 6.45 -4.49
C LYS A 323 -25.64 7.73 -3.65
N ILE A 324 -24.57 7.87 -2.88
CA ILE A 324 -24.19 9.16 -2.31
C ILE A 324 -23.66 9.96 -3.50
N LYS A 325 -24.50 10.82 -4.10
CA LYS A 325 -24.03 11.90 -4.96
C LYS A 325 -23.23 12.85 -4.06
N ILE A 326 -21.91 12.75 -4.17
CA ILE A 326 -21.00 13.80 -3.74
C ILE A 326 -21.24 14.94 -4.74
N PHE A 327 -21.85 16.04 -4.27
CA PHE A 327 -21.74 17.34 -4.91
C PHE A 327 -20.51 18.04 -4.34
#